data_AF-A0A5K1EI72-F1
#
_entry.id   AF-A0A5K1EI72-F1
#
_cell.length_a   1.000
_cell.length_b   1.000
_cell.length_c   1.000
_cell.angle_alpha   90.00
_cell.angle_beta   90.00
_cell.angle_gamma   90.00
#
_symmetry.space_group_name_H-M   'P 1'
#
loop_
_entity.id
_entity.type
_entity.pdbx_description
1 polymer ?
#
loop_
_entity_poly.entity_id
_entity_poly.type
_entity_poly.pdbx_seq_one_letter_code
_entity_poly.pdbx_strand_id
1 'polypeptide(L)' 'MLSVLRLHLPSDIPIVGCELTPYVLLRRPDNSVTNDDVSESNPLDGCFVRY' A
#
# COMPACT_ATOMS: atom_id res chain seq x y z
N MET A 1 6.46 -0.61 -15.46
CA MET A 1 5.23 0.10 -15.01
C MET A 1 4.98 -0.29 -13.57
N LEU A 2 4.56 0.64 -12.71
CA LEU A 2 4.14 0.31 -11.35
C LEU A 2 2.86 -0.54 -11.41
N SER A 3 2.81 -1.64 -10.67
CA SER A 3 1.65 -2.55 -10.67
C SER A 3 1.38 -3.10 -9.28
N VAL A 4 0.10 -3.27 -8.96
CA VAL A 4 -0.35 -3.87 -7.70
C VAL A 4 -0.36 -5.39 -7.86
N LEU A 5 0.42 -6.08 -7.03
CA LEU A 5 0.44 -7.55 -6.96
C LEU A 5 -0.54 -8.10 -5.91
N ARG A 6 -0.72 -7.38 -4.80
CA ARG A 6 -1.62 -7.76 -3.71
C ARG A 6 -2.11 -6.52 -2.97
N LEU A 7 -3.38 -6.54 -2.58
CA LEU A 7 -3.98 -5.61 -1.64
C LEU A 7 -4.66 -6.42 -0.55
N HIS A 8 -4.35 -6.12 0.71
CA HIS A 8 -5.01 -6.71 1.87
C HIS A 8 -5.32 -5.60 2.88
N LEU A 9 -6.59 -5.45 3.24
CA LEU A 9 -7.02 -4.58 4.32
C LEU A 9 -7.37 -5.45 5.53
N PRO A 10 -6.65 -5.36 6.65
CA PRO A 10 -6.96 -6.14 7.84
C PRO A 10 -8.30 -5.66 8.43
N SER A 11 -9.37 -6.42 8.20
CA SER A 11 -10.74 -6.07 8.63
C SER A 11 -11.32 -7.01 9.69
N ASP A 12 -10.56 -8.01 10.15
CA ASP A 12 -11.11 -9.13 10.93
C ASP A 12 -11.69 -8.70 12.29
N ILE A 13 -11.11 -7.68 12.93
CA ILE A 13 -11.66 -7.08 14.16
C ILE A 13 -11.45 -5.56 14.09
N PRO A 14 -12.46 -4.76 13.71
CA PRO A 14 -12.33 -3.32 13.73
C PRO A 14 -12.14 -2.82 15.17
N ILE A 15 -11.02 -2.16 15.43
CA ILE A 15 -10.72 -1.53 16.72
C ILE A 15 -11.12 -0.06 16.64
N VAL A 16 -12.01 0.37 17.53
CA VAL A 16 -12.44 1.77 17.60
C VAL A 16 -11.21 2.65 17.88
N GLY A 17 -10.97 3.62 17.02
CA GLY A 17 -9.86 4.58 17.16
C GLY A 17 -8.52 4.11 16.60
N CYS A 18 -8.42 2.92 16.01
CA CYS A 18 -7.25 2.51 15.25
C CYS A 18 -7.41 2.84 13.77
N GLU A 19 -6.39 3.48 13.20
CA GLU A 19 -6.28 3.65 11.75
C GLU A 19 -5.99 2.30 11.10
N LEU A 20 -6.72 1.96 10.03
CA LEU A 20 -6.41 0.81 9.22
C LEU A 20 -5.44 1.23 8.12
N THR A 21 -4.31 0.54 8.04
CA THR A 21 -3.35 0.71 6.94
C THR A 21 -3.49 -0.47 5.98
N PRO A 22 -3.80 -0.25 4.70
CA PRO A 22 -3.84 -1.31 3.72
C PRO A 22 -2.42 -1.82 3.46
N TYR A 23 -2.27 -3.13 3.49
CA TYR A 23 -1.05 -3.77 3.03
C TYR A 23 -1.09 -3.88 1.50
N VAL A 24 -0.17 -3.19 0.83
CA VAL A 24 -0.06 -3.20 -0.63
C VAL A 24 1.29 -3.79 -1.03
N LEU A 25 1.27 -4.79 -1.91
CA LEU A 25 2.47 -5.33 -2.52
C LEU A 25 2.58 -4.78 -3.94
N LEU A 26 3.63 -4.02 -4.22
CA LEU A 26 3.84 -3.33 -5.49
C LEU A 26 5.03 -3.93 -6.23
N ARG A 27 4.91 -4.02 -7.55
CA ARG A 27 6.02 -4.32 -8.47
C ARG A 27 6.37 -3.07 -9.25
N ARG A 28 7.63 -2.65 -9.15
CA ARG A 28 8.23 -1.53 -9.86
C ARG A 28 8.62 -1.90 -11.30
N PRO A 29 8.92 -0.91 -12.18
CA PRO A 29 9.37 -1.17 -13.55
C PRO A 29 10.64 -2.03 -13.66
N ASP A 30 11.52 -1.98 -12.66
CA ASP A 30 12.74 -2.79 -12.57
C ASP A 30 12.50 -4.23 -12.07
N ASN A 31 11.23 -4.62 -11.89
CA ASN A 31 10.78 -5.89 -11.32
C ASN A 31 11.06 -6.08 -9.82
N SER A 32 11.58 -5.06 -9.13
CA SER A 32 11.65 -5.10 -7.67
C SER A 32 10.24 -5.11 -7.08
N VAL A 33 10.11 -5.82 -5.95
CA VAL A 33 8.86 -5.93 -5.20
C VAL A 33 9.05 -5.20 -3.88
N THR A 34 8.09 -4.35 -3.52
CA THR A 34 8.08 -3.62 -2.25
C THR A 34 6.71 -3.73 -1.57
N ASN A 35 6.73 -3.72 -0.25
CA ASN A 35 5.58 -3.61 0.63
C ASN A 35 5.69 -2.35 1.53
N ASP A 36 6.48 -1.37 1.12
CA ASP A 36 6.62 -0.09 1.82
C ASP A 36 5.27 0.64 1.86
N ASP A 37 5.04 1.39 2.94
CA ASP A 37 3.88 2.28 3.04
C ASP A 37 3.97 3.39 1.98
N VAL A 38 2.91 3.52 1.18
CA VAL A 38 2.82 4.49 0.08
C VAL A 38 1.77 5.56 0.39
N SER A 39 2.09 6.42 1.36
CA SER A 39 1.26 7.56 1.76
C SER A 39 1.42 8.74 0.79
N GLU A 40 0.54 9.74 0.90
CA GLU A 40 0.70 11.01 0.18
C GLU A 40 2.02 11.72 0.53
N SER A 41 2.49 11.59 1.77
CA SER A 41 3.77 12.15 2.24
C SER A 41 5.00 11.35 1.79
N ASN A 42 4.83 10.10 1.36
CA ASN A 42 5.89 9.21 0.89
C ASN A 42 5.45 8.49 -0.40
N PRO A 43 5.29 9.21 -1.52
CA PRO A 43 4.82 8.62 -2.76
C PRO A 43 5.87 7.70 -3.39
N LEU A 44 5.41 6.63 -4.03
CA LEU A 44 6.24 5.70 -4.77
C LEU A 44 6.06 5.90 -6.27
N ASP A 45 7.14 6.19 -6.99
CA ASP A 45 7.13 6.49 -8.42
C ASP A 45 6.09 7.57 -8.80
N GLY A 46 5.88 8.56 -7.90
CA GLY A 46 4.90 9.63 -8.06
C GLY A 46 3.44 9.22 -7.82
N CYS A 47 3.19 7.99 -7.37
CA CYS A 47 1.87 7.46 -7.03
C CYS A 47 1.74 7.29 -5.50
N PHE A 48 0.52 7.43 -4.98
CA PHE A 48 0.21 7.14 -3.58
C PHE A 48 -1.12 6.40 -3.45
N VAL A 49 -1.31 5.74 -2.31
CA VAL A 49 -2.54 4.99 -2.00
C VAL A 49 -3.51 5.89 -1.25
N ARG A 50 -4.77 5.92 -1.71
CA ARG A 50 -5.86 6.70 -1.10
C ARG A 50 -7.06 5.80 -0.87
N TYR A 51 -7.60 5.80 0.35
CA TYR A 51 -8.75 5.01 0.79
C TYR A 51 -9.60 5.77 1.80
#